data_AF-A0AAX3YS30-F1
#
_entry.id   AF-A0AAX3YS30-F1
#
_cell.length_a   1.000
_cell.length_b   1.000
_cell.length_c   1.000
_cell.angle_alpha   90.00
_cell.angle_beta   90.00
_cell.angle_gamma   90.00
#
_symmetry.space_group_name_H-M   'P 1'
#
loop_
_entity.id
_entity.type
_entity.pdbx_description
1 polymer ?
#
loop_
_entity_poly.entity_id
_entity_poly.type
_entity_poly.pdbx_seq_one_letter_code
_entity_poly.pdbx_strand_id
1 'polypeptide(L)'
;MFIGRAQEKTPLFRTEKRRDADGNSYPWIVKTTGMVNHYYFYCVDTDFGPFFLKFCSYFPYNAKLCINGRHWAQRQAARAGLGFTALDNAFAAVDDPDALQAICDRLTGPRIDALLRKWLAILPDPFTDADRDAGYRYDLSVLQAEFSLTQMLDAPVSGRVFFEQVIRDNLDLGRPDQVTLVFDRRLMRRGPRATPGRFRTQVITEGVIPSLHVDYKHTTIKQYHKEGRALRTETTINDTRDFHLGKRLTHLPALREIGFHANRCLLHVQRLSHAITGADALAAITGPVTTATGTHVPGLRFADQRSHALLSALLVFRLHPNGFTNKDLRTLTGELRGLDPDTVSTGQMTYDLRRLKTRDLIVRIEGTHRYRVTNHGLDTAKFLTCVHDRVLRTGLAELTTPTTTPSRLRSAATTYRNAVDTLTGTAQLAA
;
A
#
# COMPACT_ATOMS: atom_id res chain seq x y z
N MET A 1 -9.94 -2.55 -32.51
CA MET A 1 -8.85 -3.54 -32.34
C MET A 1 -7.54 -2.84 -32.65
N PHE A 2 -6.52 -3.03 -31.83
CA PHE A 2 -5.16 -2.54 -32.10
C PHE A 2 -4.21 -3.72 -32.25
N ILE A 3 -3.34 -3.69 -33.27
CA ILE A 3 -2.39 -4.76 -33.56
C ILE A 3 -0.97 -4.25 -33.42
N GLY A 4 -0.18 -4.89 -32.56
CA GLY A 4 1.24 -4.63 -32.41
C GLY A 4 2.09 -5.78 -32.96
N ARG A 5 3.30 -5.47 -33.43
CA ARG A 5 4.33 -6.46 -33.78
C ARG A 5 5.61 -6.14 -33.00
N ALA A 6 6.18 -7.15 -32.35
CA ALA A 6 7.46 -7.04 -31.65
C ALA A 6 8.34 -8.26 -31.95
N GLN A 7 9.66 -8.08 -31.90
CA GLN A 7 10.60 -9.21 -31.89
C GLN A 7 10.99 -9.52 -30.46
N GLU A 8 10.81 -10.78 -30.04
CA GLU A 8 11.09 -11.20 -28.67
C GLU A 8 11.85 -12.51 -28.61
N LYS A 9 12.73 -12.61 -27.61
CA LYS A 9 13.49 -13.82 -27.34
C LYS A 9 12.56 -14.89 -26.77
N THR A 10 12.41 -15.98 -27.50
CA THR A 10 11.40 -17.01 -27.20
C THR A 10 12.03 -18.40 -27.21
N PRO A 11 11.69 -19.28 -26.23
CA PRO A 11 12.00 -20.70 -26.34
C PRO A 11 11.28 -21.31 -27.55
N LEU A 12 12.04 -21.93 -28.45
CA LEU A 12 11.54 -22.49 -29.70
C LEU A 12 12.24 -23.80 -30.03
N PHE A 13 11.75 -24.50 -31.04
CA PHE A 13 12.36 -25.73 -31.55
C PHE A 13 13.09 -25.47 -32.85
N ARG A 14 14.32 -25.97 -33.00
CA ARG A 14 15.04 -25.96 -34.29
C ARG A 14 15.43 -27.37 -34.68
N THR A 15 15.58 -27.58 -35.98
CA THR A 15 16.18 -28.80 -36.51
C THR A 15 17.68 -28.60 -36.61
N GLU A 16 18.45 -29.49 -35.99
CA GLU A 16 19.89 -29.58 -36.13
C GLU A 16 20.26 -30.91 -36.81
N LYS A 17 21.39 -30.91 -37.52
CA LYS A 17 21.92 -32.12 -38.15
C LYS A 17 22.75 -32.89 -37.11
N ARG A 18 22.33 -34.11 -36.77
CA ARG A 18 23.11 -35.05 -35.93
C ARG A 18 23.63 -36.20 -36.77
N ARG A 19 24.57 -36.98 -36.23
CA ARG A 19 25.09 -38.21 -36.84
C ARG A 19 24.83 -39.41 -35.93
N ASP A 20 24.49 -40.55 -36.52
CA ASP A 20 24.39 -41.82 -35.80
C ASP A 20 25.78 -42.47 -35.61
N ALA A 21 25.81 -43.68 -35.03
CA ALA A 21 27.04 -44.41 -34.77
C ALA A 21 27.79 -44.82 -36.06
N ASP A 22 27.05 -44.98 -37.17
CA ASP A 22 27.59 -45.32 -38.49
C ASP A 22 28.00 -44.07 -39.30
N GLY A 23 27.81 -42.88 -38.73
CA GLY A 23 28.19 -41.60 -39.33
C GLY A 23 27.15 -40.99 -40.28
N ASN A 24 25.98 -41.62 -40.44
CA ASN A 24 24.89 -41.11 -41.27
C ASN A 24 24.20 -39.94 -40.58
N SER A 25 23.83 -38.93 -41.37
CA SER A 25 23.19 -37.74 -40.81
C SER A 25 21.68 -37.84 -40.75
N TYR A 26 21.09 -37.42 -39.64
CA TYR A 26 19.64 -37.33 -39.47
C TYR A 26 19.23 -35.98 -38.84
N PRO A 27 18.00 -35.49 -39.12
CA PRO A 27 17.47 -34.30 -38.49
C PRO A 27 17.07 -34.57 -37.04
N TRP A 28 17.44 -33.68 -36.13
CA TRP A 28 17.07 -33.78 -34.72
C TRP A 28 16.46 -32.47 -34.23
N ILE A 29 15.32 -32.57 -33.56
CA ILE A 29 14.63 -31.41 -33.00
C ILE A 29 15.25 -31.07 -31.64
N VAL A 30 15.80 -29.87 -31.52
CA VAL A 30 16.35 -29.34 -30.27
C VAL A 30 15.54 -28.16 -29.77
N LYS A 31 15.50 -27.99 -28.44
CA LYS A 31 15.01 -26.76 -27.81
C LYS A 31 16.13 -25.72 -27.77
N THR A 32 15.85 -24.52 -28.24
CA THR A 32 16.78 -23.38 -28.20
C THR A 32 16.01 -22.08 -27.99
N THR A 33 16.68 -20.93 -28.05
CA THR A 33 16.02 -19.61 -28.02
C THR A 33 16.34 -18.83 -29.29
N GLY A 34 15.39 -18.02 -29.76
CA GLY A 34 15.62 -17.12 -30.88
C GLY A 34 14.74 -15.88 -30.81
N MET A 35 15.14 -14.85 -31.56
CA MET A 35 14.32 -13.65 -31.78
C MET A 35 13.32 -13.94 -32.88
N VAL A 36 12.04 -13.97 -32.53
CA VAL A 36 10.93 -14.23 -33.47
C VAL A 36 9.87 -13.14 -33.34
N ASN A 37 9.07 -12.96 -34.38
CA ASN A 37 7.97 -11.99 -34.31
C ASN A 37 6.87 -12.51 -33.39
N HIS A 38 6.30 -11.61 -32.62
CA HIS A 38 5.05 -11.80 -31.89
C HIS A 38 4.06 -10.76 -32.35
N TYR A 39 2.82 -11.22 -32.55
CA TYR A 39 1.70 -10.37 -32.92
C TYR A 39 0.77 -10.23 -31.73
N TYR A 40 0.55 -8.98 -31.30
CA TYR A 40 -0.31 -8.62 -30.18
C TYR A 40 -1.63 -8.08 -30.70
N PHE A 41 -2.73 -8.73 -30.37
CA PHE A 41 -4.08 -8.29 -30.66
C PHE A 41 -4.70 -7.75 -29.38
N TYR A 42 -4.81 -6.43 -29.29
CA TYR A 42 -5.49 -5.73 -28.21
C TYR A 42 -6.95 -5.51 -28.61
N CYS A 43 -7.85 -6.16 -27.86
CA CYS A 43 -9.27 -6.24 -28.17
C CYS A 43 -10.11 -5.81 -26.97
N VAL A 44 -11.38 -5.51 -27.23
CA VAL A 44 -12.38 -5.22 -26.20
C VAL A 44 -13.53 -6.18 -26.40
N ASP A 45 -13.67 -7.14 -25.48
CA ASP A 45 -14.78 -8.07 -25.48
C ASP A 45 -15.99 -7.45 -24.79
N THR A 46 -17.19 -7.77 -25.27
CA THR A 46 -18.45 -7.28 -24.72
C THR A 46 -18.63 -7.65 -23.25
N ASP A 47 -18.14 -8.84 -22.84
CA ASP A 47 -18.36 -9.42 -21.53
C ASP A 47 -17.15 -9.23 -20.61
N PHE A 48 -15.94 -9.34 -21.16
CA PHE A 48 -14.67 -9.24 -20.41
C PHE A 48 -14.05 -7.85 -20.41
N GLY A 49 -14.46 -6.95 -21.31
CA GLY A 49 -13.78 -5.67 -21.51
C GLY A 49 -12.42 -5.83 -22.19
N PRO A 50 -11.46 -4.94 -21.92
CA PRO A 50 -10.14 -5.00 -22.54
C PRO A 50 -9.37 -6.28 -22.20
N PHE A 51 -8.79 -6.91 -23.22
CA PHE A 51 -7.89 -8.06 -23.10
C PHE A 51 -6.86 -8.03 -24.24
N PHE A 52 -5.83 -8.87 -24.16
CA PHE A 52 -4.98 -9.12 -25.33
C PHE A 52 -4.73 -10.61 -25.59
N LEU A 53 -4.58 -10.94 -26.86
CA LEU A 53 -4.06 -12.22 -27.35
C LEU A 53 -2.76 -11.97 -28.09
N LYS A 54 -1.71 -12.70 -27.70
CA LYS A 54 -0.40 -12.63 -28.33
C LYS A 54 -0.09 -13.96 -28.99
N PHE A 55 0.33 -13.94 -30.25
CA PHE A 55 0.75 -15.14 -30.99
C PHE A 55 2.23 -15.08 -31.36
N CYS A 56 2.95 -16.16 -31.07
CA CYS A 56 4.29 -16.39 -31.59
C CYS A 56 4.22 -16.77 -33.07
N SER A 57 4.98 -16.11 -33.94
CA SER A 57 5.00 -16.42 -35.39
C SER A 57 5.80 -17.67 -35.74
N TYR A 58 6.35 -18.36 -34.75
CA TYR A 58 7.26 -19.50 -34.92
C TYR A 58 6.67 -20.74 -34.23
N PHE A 59 6.68 -21.88 -34.94
CA PHE A 59 6.15 -23.15 -34.44
C PHE A 59 6.77 -23.53 -33.07
N PRO A 60 5.97 -23.91 -32.05
CA PRO A 60 4.59 -24.40 -32.11
C PRO A 60 3.53 -23.31 -31.95
N TYR A 61 3.84 -22.07 -32.33
CA TYR A 61 2.89 -20.95 -32.36
C TYR A 61 2.25 -20.65 -31.01
N ASN A 62 3.02 -20.76 -29.93
CA ASN A 62 2.53 -20.50 -28.57
C ASN A 62 1.77 -19.16 -28.50
N ALA A 63 0.63 -19.19 -27.81
CA ALA A 63 -0.21 -18.02 -27.60
C ALA A 63 -0.24 -17.60 -26.12
N LYS A 64 -0.51 -16.33 -25.86
CA LYS A 64 -0.71 -15.78 -24.52
C LYS A 64 -1.98 -14.95 -24.48
N LEU A 65 -2.96 -15.42 -23.70
CA LEU A 65 -4.17 -14.67 -23.35
C LEU A 65 -3.92 -13.92 -22.04
N CYS A 66 -4.23 -12.63 -22.01
CA CYS A 66 -4.22 -11.81 -20.81
C CYS A 66 -5.57 -11.12 -20.65
N ILE A 67 -6.20 -11.31 -19.49
CA ILE A 67 -7.51 -10.77 -19.13
C ILE A 67 -7.45 -10.09 -17.77
N ASN A 68 -8.37 -9.15 -17.52
CA ASN A 68 -8.55 -8.53 -16.21
C ASN A 68 -9.91 -8.95 -15.63
N GLY A 69 -9.89 -9.77 -14.57
CA GLY A 69 -11.11 -10.27 -13.93
C GLY A 69 -11.99 -9.17 -13.31
N ARG A 70 -11.43 -8.01 -12.95
CA ARG A 70 -12.19 -6.89 -12.39
C ARG A 70 -12.87 -6.05 -13.46
N HIS A 71 -12.28 -5.90 -14.64
CA HIS A 71 -13.00 -5.32 -15.79
C HIS A 71 -14.19 -6.20 -16.20
N TRP A 72 -13.99 -7.53 -16.20
CA TRP A 72 -15.10 -8.47 -16.39
C TRP A 72 -16.18 -8.28 -15.32
N ALA A 73 -15.81 -8.21 -14.03
CA ALA A 73 -16.77 -8.03 -12.94
C ALA A 73 -17.55 -6.70 -13.08
N GLN A 74 -16.88 -5.59 -13.42
CA GLN A 74 -17.53 -4.29 -13.67
C GLN A 74 -18.53 -4.37 -14.83
N ARG A 75 -18.16 -5.05 -15.93
CA ARG A 75 -19.07 -5.27 -17.07
C ARG A 75 -20.29 -6.10 -16.68
N GLN A 76 -20.10 -7.17 -15.90
CA GLN A 76 -21.20 -8.00 -15.43
C GLN A 76 -22.08 -7.29 -14.40
N ALA A 77 -21.51 -6.48 -13.51
CA ALA A 77 -22.26 -5.65 -12.57
C ALA A 77 -23.15 -4.63 -13.28
N ALA A 78 -22.59 -3.91 -14.27
CA ALA A 78 -23.35 -2.97 -15.09
C ALA A 78 -24.51 -3.65 -15.83
N ARG A 79 -24.28 -4.85 -16.40
CA ARG A 79 -25.34 -5.64 -17.07
C ARG A 79 -26.42 -6.14 -16.12
N ALA A 80 -26.06 -6.44 -14.89
CA ALA A 80 -27.00 -6.85 -13.85
C ALA A 80 -27.76 -5.67 -13.24
N GLY A 81 -27.46 -4.42 -13.63
CA GLY A 81 -28.05 -3.22 -13.04
C GLY A 81 -27.56 -2.94 -11.61
N LEU A 82 -26.44 -3.54 -11.19
CA LEU A 82 -25.86 -3.30 -9.87
C LEU A 82 -25.12 -1.96 -9.86
N GLY A 83 -25.54 -1.02 -9.00
CA GLY A 83 -24.87 0.27 -8.87
C GLY A 83 -23.50 0.14 -8.21
N PHE A 84 -22.51 0.80 -8.80
CA PHE A 84 -21.16 0.88 -8.26
C PHE A 84 -20.41 2.12 -8.74
N THR A 85 -19.41 2.54 -7.96
CA THR A 85 -18.42 3.54 -8.37
C THR A 85 -17.09 2.85 -8.65
N ALA A 86 -16.52 3.05 -9.84
CA ALA A 86 -15.23 2.46 -10.19
C ALA A 86 -14.06 3.13 -9.46
N LEU A 87 -13.01 2.36 -9.17
CA LEU A 87 -11.71 2.83 -8.69
C LEU A 87 -10.61 2.26 -9.62
N ASP A 88 -10.56 2.77 -10.85
CA ASP A 88 -9.79 2.16 -11.96
C ASP A 88 -10.21 0.68 -12.12
N ASN A 89 -9.30 -0.29 -12.02
CA ASN A 89 -9.58 -1.70 -12.07
C ASN A 89 -10.10 -2.25 -10.72
N ALA A 90 -10.82 -1.46 -9.92
CA ALA A 90 -11.42 -1.84 -8.64
C ALA A 90 -12.79 -1.17 -8.43
N PHE A 91 -13.38 -1.38 -7.26
CA PHE A 91 -14.67 -0.81 -6.86
C PHE A 91 -14.44 0.11 -5.66
N ALA A 92 -14.84 1.38 -5.76
CA ALA A 92 -14.81 2.36 -4.67
C ALA A 92 -16.05 2.27 -3.77
N ALA A 93 -17.19 1.92 -4.36
CA ALA A 93 -18.48 1.73 -3.69
C ALA A 93 -19.34 0.79 -4.52
N VAL A 94 -20.19 0.01 -3.87
CA VAL A 94 -21.09 -0.98 -4.48
C VAL A 94 -22.35 -1.04 -3.62
N ASP A 95 -23.52 -1.05 -4.25
CA ASP A 95 -24.80 -1.07 -3.53
C ASP A 95 -25.01 -2.40 -2.78
N ASP A 96 -24.62 -3.51 -3.39
CA ASP A 96 -24.70 -4.87 -2.84
C ASP A 96 -23.36 -5.61 -3.03
N PRO A 97 -22.50 -5.62 -1.99
CA PRO A 97 -21.22 -6.34 -2.03
C PRO A 97 -21.36 -7.85 -2.20
N ASP A 98 -22.42 -8.48 -1.68
CA ASP A 98 -22.64 -9.92 -1.76
C ASP A 98 -23.03 -10.31 -3.19
N ALA A 99 -23.89 -9.52 -3.85
CA ALA A 99 -24.20 -9.67 -5.26
C ALA A 99 -22.94 -9.50 -6.13
N LEU A 100 -22.08 -8.52 -5.83
CA LEU A 100 -20.81 -8.36 -6.56
C LEU A 100 -19.88 -9.57 -6.34
N GLN A 101 -19.81 -10.09 -5.12
CA GLN A 101 -19.00 -11.27 -4.83
C GLN A 101 -19.50 -12.48 -5.63
N ALA A 102 -20.82 -12.70 -5.66
CA ALA A 102 -21.44 -13.73 -6.49
C ALA A 102 -21.14 -13.55 -7.99
N ILE A 103 -21.09 -12.30 -8.48
CA ILE A 103 -20.62 -12.01 -9.83
C ILE A 103 -19.17 -12.47 -9.99
N CYS A 104 -18.25 -12.05 -9.12
CA CYS A 104 -16.82 -12.39 -9.19
C CYS A 104 -16.55 -13.90 -9.14
N ASP A 105 -17.38 -14.67 -8.45
CA ASP A 105 -17.27 -16.12 -8.34
C ASP A 105 -17.74 -16.87 -9.60
N ARG A 106 -18.53 -16.22 -10.47
CA ARG A 106 -18.88 -16.79 -11.78
C ARG A 106 -17.73 -16.77 -12.80
N LEU A 107 -16.61 -16.07 -12.53
CA LEU A 107 -15.42 -16.09 -13.40
C LEU A 107 -14.64 -17.40 -13.22
N THR A 108 -14.97 -18.40 -14.03
CA THR A 108 -14.43 -19.76 -13.96
C THR A 108 -13.55 -20.10 -15.17
N GLY A 109 -12.79 -21.19 -15.07
CA GLY A 109 -11.98 -21.73 -16.17
C GLY A 109 -12.76 -21.92 -17.48
N PRO A 110 -13.95 -22.55 -17.46
CA PRO A 110 -14.79 -22.68 -18.66
C PRO A 110 -15.17 -21.34 -19.31
N ARG A 111 -15.41 -20.27 -18.54
CA ARG A 111 -15.68 -18.94 -19.13
C ARG A 111 -14.46 -18.33 -19.80
N ILE A 112 -13.27 -18.54 -19.21
CA ILE A 112 -12.00 -18.08 -19.79
C ILE A 112 -11.69 -18.87 -21.07
N ASP A 113 -11.92 -20.18 -21.08
CA ASP A 113 -11.80 -20.99 -22.31
C ASP A 113 -12.78 -20.53 -23.37
N ALA A 114 -14.06 -20.30 -23.03
CA ALA A 114 -15.06 -19.79 -23.97
C ALA A 114 -14.65 -18.44 -24.60
N LEU A 115 -14.04 -17.53 -23.83
CA LEU A 115 -13.47 -16.30 -24.37
C LEU A 115 -12.37 -16.61 -25.39
N LEU A 116 -11.42 -17.49 -25.07
CA LEU A 116 -10.36 -17.87 -25.99
C LEU A 116 -10.94 -18.46 -27.28
N ARG A 117 -11.89 -19.42 -27.18
CA ARG A 117 -12.51 -20.07 -28.35
C ARG A 117 -13.24 -19.06 -29.23
N LYS A 118 -14.00 -18.15 -28.63
CA LYS A 118 -14.68 -17.05 -29.35
C LYS A 118 -13.70 -16.23 -30.17
N TRP A 119 -12.57 -15.82 -29.58
CA TRP A 119 -11.62 -14.94 -30.27
C TRP A 119 -10.68 -15.66 -31.23
N LEU A 120 -10.38 -16.95 -31.01
CA LEU A 120 -9.69 -17.77 -32.01
C LEU A 120 -10.53 -17.99 -33.28
N ALA A 121 -11.86 -17.94 -33.20
CA ALA A 121 -12.73 -18.00 -34.37
C ALA A 121 -12.78 -16.68 -35.17
N ILE A 122 -12.36 -15.57 -34.57
CA ILE A 122 -12.42 -14.22 -35.17
C ILE A 122 -11.04 -13.77 -35.66
N LEU A 123 -10.00 -14.06 -34.90
CA LEU A 123 -8.63 -13.63 -35.19
C LEU A 123 -7.93 -14.62 -36.15
N PRO A 124 -6.87 -14.19 -36.86
CA PRO A 124 -6.05 -15.10 -37.64
C PRO A 124 -5.49 -16.23 -36.75
N ASP A 125 -5.82 -17.47 -37.09
CA ASP A 125 -5.35 -18.70 -36.42
C ASP A 125 -4.14 -19.24 -37.21
N PRO A 126 -2.99 -19.52 -36.57
CA PRO A 126 -1.84 -20.12 -37.26
C PRO A 126 -2.09 -21.57 -37.70
N PHE A 127 -3.13 -22.23 -37.18
CA PHE A 127 -3.53 -23.57 -37.61
C PHE A 127 -4.64 -23.50 -38.67
N THR A 128 -4.47 -24.25 -39.75
CA THR A 128 -5.51 -24.40 -40.78
C THR A 128 -6.69 -25.23 -40.27
N ASP A 129 -7.81 -25.24 -41.01
CA ASP A 129 -8.95 -26.11 -40.67
C ASP A 129 -8.54 -27.58 -40.60
N ALA A 130 -7.75 -28.05 -41.56
CA ALA A 130 -7.21 -29.42 -41.57
C ALA A 130 -6.34 -29.73 -40.34
N ASP A 131 -5.52 -28.77 -39.88
CA ASP A 131 -4.73 -28.94 -38.66
C ASP A 131 -5.63 -29.08 -37.42
N ARG A 132 -6.68 -28.26 -37.34
CA ARG A 132 -7.62 -28.28 -36.20
C ARG A 132 -8.49 -29.54 -36.18
N ASP A 133 -8.82 -30.08 -37.35
CA ASP A 133 -9.49 -31.37 -37.51
C ASP A 133 -8.57 -32.54 -37.14
N ALA A 134 -7.27 -32.43 -37.43
CA ALA A 134 -6.24 -33.36 -36.97
C ALA A 134 -5.92 -33.24 -35.46
N GLY A 135 -6.51 -32.27 -34.76
CA GLY A 135 -6.39 -32.10 -33.30
C GLY A 135 -5.34 -31.08 -32.84
N TYR A 136 -4.70 -30.34 -33.75
CA TYR A 136 -3.78 -29.25 -33.37
C TYR A 136 -4.59 -28.05 -32.84
N ARG A 137 -4.75 -27.99 -31.52
CA ARG A 137 -5.54 -26.95 -30.82
C ARG A 137 -4.80 -26.42 -29.61
N TYR A 138 -5.09 -25.17 -29.25
CA TYR A 138 -4.59 -24.56 -28.02
C TYR A 138 -5.26 -25.17 -26.78
N ASP A 139 -4.44 -25.60 -25.82
CA ASP A 139 -4.83 -25.93 -24.45
C ASP A 139 -4.36 -24.82 -23.49
N LEU A 140 -5.17 -24.49 -22.49
CA LEU A 140 -4.93 -23.35 -21.60
C LEU A 140 -4.13 -23.76 -20.35
N SER A 141 -3.05 -23.02 -20.11
CA SER A 141 -2.29 -23.09 -18.88
C SER A 141 -2.17 -21.72 -18.21
N VAL A 142 -2.13 -21.72 -16.88
CA VAL A 142 -1.92 -20.54 -16.06
C VAL A 142 -0.43 -20.22 -16.04
N LEU A 143 -0.04 -19.22 -16.82
CA LEU A 143 1.31 -18.67 -16.77
C LEU A 143 1.50 -17.77 -15.53
N GLN A 144 0.50 -16.96 -15.22
CA GLN A 144 0.45 -16.05 -14.08
C GLN A 144 -1.01 -15.85 -13.68
N ALA A 145 -1.29 -15.81 -12.38
CA ALA A 145 -2.60 -15.47 -11.85
C ALA A 145 -2.47 -14.47 -10.70
N GLU A 146 -3.31 -13.45 -10.70
CA GLU A 146 -3.31 -12.38 -9.69
C GLU A 146 -4.64 -12.37 -8.95
N PHE A 147 -4.58 -12.47 -7.62
CA PHE A 147 -5.74 -12.47 -6.74
C PHE A 147 -5.64 -11.29 -5.80
N SER A 148 -6.63 -10.42 -5.83
CA SER A 148 -6.57 -9.14 -5.12
C SER A 148 -7.76 -8.92 -4.21
N LEU A 149 -7.47 -8.47 -2.99
CA LEU A 149 -8.42 -7.95 -2.02
C LEU A 149 -8.23 -6.43 -1.94
N THR A 150 -9.30 -5.67 -2.11
CA THR A 150 -9.28 -4.20 -2.00
C THR A 150 -10.25 -3.76 -0.93
N GLN A 151 -9.73 -3.11 0.10
CA GLN A 151 -10.50 -2.60 1.22
C GLN A 151 -10.54 -1.08 1.14
N MET A 152 -11.76 -0.53 1.07
CA MET A 152 -11.96 0.91 1.17
C MET A 152 -11.73 1.36 2.61
N LEU A 153 -11.07 2.50 2.78
CA LEU A 153 -10.78 3.06 4.08
C LEU A 153 -11.74 4.20 4.38
N ASP A 154 -12.40 4.16 5.53
CA ASP A 154 -13.36 5.19 5.96
C ASP A 154 -12.67 6.54 6.24
N ALA A 155 -11.39 6.50 6.60
CA ALA A 155 -10.54 7.67 6.83
C ALA A 155 -9.25 7.59 5.98
N PRO A 156 -9.30 8.01 4.69
CA PRO A 156 -8.18 7.84 3.76
C PRO A 156 -6.86 8.49 4.19
N VAL A 157 -6.93 9.64 4.88
CA VAL A 157 -5.76 10.36 5.41
C VAL A 157 -5.06 9.52 6.48
N SER A 158 -5.83 8.96 7.43
CA SER A 158 -5.31 8.00 8.42
C SER A 158 -4.85 6.70 7.75
N GLY A 159 -5.46 6.32 6.63
CA GLY A 159 -5.09 5.17 5.81
C GLY A 159 -3.65 5.21 5.29
N ARG A 160 -3.19 6.39 4.86
CA ARG A 160 -1.78 6.57 4.45
C ARG A 160 -0.82 6.40 5.63
N VAL A 161 -1.11 7.03 6.77
CA VAL A 161 -0.29 6.92 7.99
C VAL A 161 -0.25 5.48 8.48
N PHE A 162 -1.41 4.81 8.49
CA PHE A 162 -1.53 3.39 8.77
C PHE A 162 -0.64 2.56 7.87
N PHE A 163 -0.69 2.78 6.55
CA PHE A 163 0.07 1.96 5.61
C PHE A 163 1.59 2.17 5.74
N GLU A 164 2.05 3.41 5.93
CA GLU A 164 3.46 3.70 6.21
C GLU A 164 3.94 2.98 7.49
N GLN A 165 3.07 2.89 8.50
CA GLN A 165 3.38 2.17 9.74
C GLN A 165 3.37 0.65 9.57
N VAL A 166 2.39 0.10 8.84
CA VAL A 166 2.35 -1.33 8.49
C VAL A 166 3.63 -1.76 7.80
N ILE A 167 4.14 -0.96 6.87
CA ILE A 167 5.42 -1.24 6.22
C ILE A 167 6.55 -1.30 7.26
N ARG A 168 6.66 -0.30 8.13
CA ARG A 168 7.76 -0.17 9.11
C ARG A 168 7.76 -1.33 10.11
N ASP A 169 6.60 -1.68 10.65
CA ASP A 169 6.48 -2.65 11.73
C ASP A 169 6.59 -4.11 11.24
N ASN A 170 6.45 -4.34 9.94
CA ASN A 170 6.34 -5.69 9.38
C ASN A 170 7.38 -5.96 8.28
N LEU A 171 8.54 -5.30 8.36
CA LEU A 171 9.67 -5.50 7.43
C LEU A 171 10.23 -6.94 7.45
N ASP A 172 9.95 -7.72 8.48
CA ASP A 172 10.43 -9.09 8.66
C ASP A 172 9.47 -10.18 8.15
N LEU A 173 8.31 -9.82 7.58
CA LEU A 173 7.30 -10.76 7.08
C LEU A 173 7.81 -11.76 6.02
N GLY A 174 8.84 -11.36 5.29
CA GLY A 174 9.51 -12.17 4.28
C GLY A 174 10.56 -13.14 4.84
N ARG A 175 10.80 -13.16 6.16
CA ARG A 175 11.62 -14.19 6.80
C ARG A 175 10.91 -15.55 6.69
N PRO A 176 11.64 -16.66 6.49
CA PRO A 176 11.00 -17.94 6.25
C PRO A 176 9.96 -18.35 7.31
N ASP A 177 10.18 -18.07 8.60
CA ASP A 177 9.23 -18.38 9.69
C ASP A 177 7.95 -17.54 9.67
N GLN A 178 7.99 -16.32 9.10
CA GLN A 178 6.81 -15.46 8.97
C GLN A 178 6.07 -15.77 7.67
N VAL A 179 6.79 -16.05 6.58
CA VAL A 179 6.21 -16.43 5.29
C VAL A 179 5.37 -17.72 5.39
N THR A 180 5.73 -18.65 6.28
CA THR A 180 4.91 -19.84 6.53
C THR A 180 3.51 -19.52 7.04
N LEU A 181 3.36 -18.44 7.82
CA LEU A 181 2.06 -18.00 8.34
C LEU A 181 1.20 -17.37 7.24
N VAL A 182 1.83 -16.68 6.29
CA VAL A 182 1.13 -16.02 5.19
C VAL A 182 0.63 -17.02 4.15
N PHE A 183 1.44 -18.02 3.78
CA PHE A 183 1.10 -18.99 2.74
C PHE A 183 0.59 -20.34 3.26
N ASP A 184 0.52 -20.53 4.57
CA ASP A 184 0.13 -21.78 5.24
C ASP A 184 0.91 -23.01 4.71
N ARG A 185 2.24 -22.93 4.80
CA ARG A 185 3.15 -23.99 4.31
C ARG A 185 4.28 -24.26 5.28
N ARG A 186 4.58 -25.54 5.50
CA ARG A 186 5.73 -25.96 6.31
C ARG A 186 7.02 -25.79 5.51
N LEU A 187 7.92 -24.91 5.98
CA LEU A 187 9.27 -24.77 5.44
C LEU A 187 10.27 -25.63 6.21
N MET A 188 11.01 -26.48 5.51
CA MET A 188 12.10 -27.27 6.06
C MET A 188 13.41 -26.51 5.87
N ARG A 189 14.03 -26.03 6.95
CA ARG A 189 15.24 -25.19 6.89
C ARG A 189 16.55 -25.98 6.74
N ARG A 190 16.56 -27.25 7.12
CA ARG A 190 17.77 -28.10 7.17
C ARG A 190 17.44 -29.52 6.73
N GLY A 191 18.48 -30.26 6.31
CA GLY A 191 18.40 -31.67 5.92
C GLY A 191 18.21 -31.87 4.41
N PRO A 192 18.17 -33.15 3.97
CA PRO A 192 18.16 -33.51 2.54
C PRO A 192 16.89 -33.11 1.80
N ARG A 193 15.84 -32.66 2.51
CA ARG A 193 14.58 -32.13 1.96
C ARG A 193 14.35 -30.66 2.33
N ALA A 194 15.43 -29.89 2.56
CA ALA A 194 15.31 -28.46 2.81
C ALA A 194 14.52 -27.78 1.68
N THR A 195 13.61 -26.87 2.00
CA THR A 195 12.75 -26.24 0.99
C THR A 195 13.57 -25.22 0.19
N PRO A 196 13.85 -25.47 -1.11
CA PRO A 196 14.59 -24.52 -1.93
C PRO A 196 13.66 -23.35 -2.30
N GLY A 197 14.20 -22.13 -2.32
CA GLY A 197 13.44 -20.96 -2.71
C GLY A 197 13.97 -19.65 -2.13
N ARG A 198 13.54 -18.54 -2.73
CA ARG A 198 13.78 -17.20 -2.22
C ARG A 198 12.61 -16.78 -1.35
N PHE A 199 12.91 -16.24 -0.16
CA PHE A 199 11.93 -15.68 0.78
C PHE A 199 12.48 -14.32 1.24
N ARG A 200 11.72 -13.24 1.05
CA ARG A 200 12.15 -11.89 1.45
C ARG A 200 10.99 -10.90 1.51
N THR A 201 11.23 -9.81 2.25
CA THR A 201 10.39 -8.61 2.22
C THR A 201 11.11 -7.55 1.40
N GLN A 202 10.38 -6.79 0.60
CA GLN A 202 10.93 -5.62 -0.08
C GLN A 202 9.95 -4.45 0.01
N VAL A 203 10.47 -3.28 0.41
CA VAL A 203 9.74 -2.01 0.28
C VAL A 203 10.19 -1.37 -1.01
N ILE A 204 9.26 -1.13 -1.93
CA ILE A 204 9.53 -0.41 -3.18
C ILE A 204 8.83 0.93 -3.11
N THR A 205 9.61 2.00 -3.24
CA THR A 205 9.13 3.36 -3.40
C THR A 205 9.25 3.72 -4.88
N GLU A 206 8.16 3.55 -5.62
CA GLU A 206 8.07 3.96 -7.03
C GLU A 206 7.09 5.12 -7.11
N GLY A 207 7.58 6.33 -7.41
CA GLY A 207 6.82 7.57 -7.24
C GLY A 207 6.69 7.98 -5.76
N VAL A 208 5.46 8.28 -5.31
CA VAL A 208 5.16 8.80 -3.95
C VAL A 208 4.49 7.74 -3.05
N ILE A 209 4.03 6.62 -3.61
CA ILE A 209 3.27 5.60 -2.88
C ILE A 209 4.19 4.40 -2.61
N PRO A 210 4.56 4.13 -1.35
CA PRO A 210 5.33 2.94 -1.05
C PRO A 210 4.49 1.68 -1.28
N SER A 211 5.16 0.55 -1.47
CA SER A 211 4.51 -0.77 -1.56
C SER A 211 5.32 -1.82 -0.80
N LEU A 212 4.60 -2.68 -0.10
CA LEU A 212 5.14 -3.82 0.61
C LEU A 212 5.08 -5.05 -0.29
N HIS A 213 6.22 -5.71 -0.50
CA HIS A 213 6.29 -6.99 -1.20
C HIS A 213 6.73 -8.09 -0.25
N VAL A 214 6.01 -9.21 -0.25
CA VAL A 214 6.36 -10.45 0.46
C VAL A 214 6.51 -11.56 -0.56
N ASP A 215 7.72 -12.06 -0.74
CA ASP A 215 8.05 -13.08 -1.73
C ASP A 215 8.07 -14.49 -1.10
N TYR A 216 7.39 -15.43 -1.75
CA TYR A 216 7.48 -16.88 -1.56
C TYR A 216 7.80 -17.56 -2.89
N LYS A 217 9.06 -17.93 -3.10
CA LYS A 217 9.54 -18.53 -4.38
C LYS A 217 9.20 -17.62 -5.58
N HIS A 218 8.33 -18.05 -6.48
CA HIS A 218 7.87 -17.30 -7.66
C HIS A 218 6.49 -16.65 -7.44
N THR A 219 6.01 -16.65 -6.20
CA THR A 219 4.79 -15.97 -5.79
C THR A 219 5.13 -14.74 -4.97
N THR A 220 4.46 -13.62 -5.25
CA THR A 220 4.67 -12.36 -4.54
C THR A 220 3.34 -11.80 -4.08
N ILE A 221 3.26 -11.38 -2.83
CA ILE A 221 2.17 -10.52 -2.36
C ILE A 221 2.63 -9.08 -2.42
N LYS A 222 1.87 -8.22 -3.10
CA LYS A 222 2.06 -6.78 -3.14
C LYS A 222 0.93 -6.10 -2.37
N GLN A 223 1.26 -5.30 -1.37
CA GLN A 223 0.32 -4.47 -0.64
C GLN A 223 0.66 -2.98 -0.83
N TYR A 224 -0.34 -2.15 -1.11
CA TYR A 224 -0.15 -0.71 -1.36
C TYR A 224 -1.43 0.10 -1.16
N HIS A 225 -1.26 1.42 -1.02
CA HIS A 225 -2.36 2.37 -0.93
C HIS A 225 -2.83 2.76 -2.34
N LYS A 226 -3.90 2.13 -2.84
CA LYS A 226 -4.46 2.35 -4.18
C LYS A 226 -5.23 3.68 -4.21
N GLU A 227 -4.87 4.54 -5.17
CA GLU A 227 -5.55 5.82 -5.48
C GLU A 227 -5.72 6.74 -4.25
N GLY A 228 -4.86 6.61 -3.23
CA GLY A 228 -4.99 7.40 -2.01
C GLY A 228 -6.22 7.10 -1.15
N ARG A 229 -6.97 6.01 -1.43
CA ARG A 229 -8.30 5.75 -0.84
C ARG A 229 -8.50 4.34 -0.30
N ALA A 230 -7.77 3.36 -0.82
CA ALA A 230 -7.99 1.96 -0.51
C ALA A 230 -6.68 1.23 -0.20
N LEU A 231 -6.73 0.23 0.67
CA LEU A 231 -5.66 -0.73 0.83
C LEU A 231 -5.87 -1.87 -0.17
N ARG A 232 -4.92 -2.10 -1.06
CA ARG A 232 -4.93 -3.27 -1.94
C ARG A 232 -3.86 -4.25 -1.51
N THR A 233 -4.27 -5.50 -1.32
CA THR A 233 -3.39 -6.66 -1.11
C THR A 233 -3.59 -7.61 -2.28
N GLU A 234 -2.52 -7.96 -2.99
CA GLU A 234 -2.57 -8.73 -4.22
C GLU A 234 -1.50 -9.81 -4.26
N THR A 235 -1.92 -11.06 -4.41
CA THR A 235 -1.04 -12.21 -4.56
C THR A 235 -0.91 -12.57 -6.04
N THR A 236 0.29 -12.46 -6.59
CA THR A 236 0.65 -12.87 -7.95
C THR A 236 1.39 -14.20 -7.90
N ILE A 237 0.81 -15.25 -8.47
CA ILE A 237 1.40 -16.59 -8.58
C ILE A 237 1.98 -16.75 -10.00
N ASN A 238 3.31 -16.80 -10.14
CA ASN A 238 3.99 -17.01 -11.43
C ASN A 238 4.38 -18.47 -11.71
N ASP A 239 4.42 -19.34 -10.69
CA ASP A 239 4.56 -20.78 -10.90
C ASP A 239 3.67 -21.58 -9.93
N THR A 240 2.68 -22.27 -10.50
CA THR A 240 1.73 -23.13 -9.75
C THR A 240 2.43 -24.27 -9.02
N ARG A 241 3.61 -24.68 -9.47
CA ARG A 241 4.38 -25.78 -8.87
C ARG A 241 4.97 -25.42 -7.52
N ASP A 242 5.07 -24.13 -7.20
CA ASP A 242 5.43 -23.66 -5.87
C ASP A 242 4.48 -24.22 -4.79
N PHE A 243 3.24 -24.56 -5.21
CA PHE A 243 2.16 -25.12 -4.41
C PHE A 243 1.81 -26.56 -4.79
N HIS A 244 2.69 -27.26 -5.52
CA HIS A 244 2.45 -28.64 -5.98
C HIS A 244 1.24 -28.81 -6.89
N LEU A 245 0.84 -27.75 -7.62
CA LEU A 245 -0.26 -27.79 -8.58
C LEU A 245 0.26 -27.82 -10.03
N GLY A 246 -0.48 -28.52 -10.89
CA GLY A 246 -0.24 -28.46 -12.34
C GLY A 246 -0.56 -27.09 -12.92
N LYS A 247 -0.09 -26.81 -14.14
CA LYS A 247 -0.29 -25.51 -14.80
C LYS A 247 -1.60 -25.40 -15.57
N ARG A 248 -2.36 -26.48 -15.77
CA ARG A 248 -3.62 -26.44 -16.51
C ARG A 248 -4.65 -25.53 -15.84
N LEU A 249 -5.52 -24.91 -16.65
CA LEU A 249 -6.58 -24.01 -16.19
C LEU A 249 -7.55 -24.67 -15.18
N THR A 250 -7.65 -26.01 -15.19
CA THR A 250 -8.42 -26.80 -14.22
C THR A 250 -7.98 -26.57 -12.77
N HIS A 251 -6.74 -26.11 -12.52
CA HIS A 251 -6.24 -25.79 -11.19
C HIS A 251 -6.57 -24.36 -10.72
N LEU A 252 -7.23 -23.54 -11.55
CA LEU A 252 -7.61 -22.16 -11.19
C LEU A 252 -8.39 -22.06 -9.86
N PRO A 253 -9.34 -22.95 -9.52
CA PRO A 253 -10.04 -22.89 -8.23
C PRO A 253 -9.09 -23.02 -7.03
N ALA A 254 -8.14 -23.96 -7.09
CA ALA A 254 -7.14 -24.13 -6.02
C ALA A 254 -6.20 -22.91 -5.92
N LEU A 255 -5.83 -22.31 -7.06
CA LEU A 255 -5.04 -21.08 -7.07
C LEU A 255 -5.82 -19.89 -6.47
N ARG A 256 -7.13 -19.78 -6.72
CA ARG A 256 -8.00 -18.77 -6.09
C ARG A 256 -7.99 -18.93 -4.57
N GLU A 257 -8.17 -20.15 -4.09
CA GLU A 257 -8.15 -20.45 -2.66
C GLU A 257 -6.84 -20.00 -2.02
N ILE A 258 -5.69 -20.41 -2.60
CA ILE A 258 -4.35 -20.05 -2.12
C ILE A 258 -4.16 -18.52 -2.14
N GLY A 259 -4.46 -17.86 -3.27
CA GLY A 259 -4.22 -16.43 -3.42
C GLY A 259 -5.08 -15.56 -2.51
N PHE A 260 -6.38 -15.86 -2.41
CA PHE A 260 -7.28 -15.12 -1.51
C PHE A 260 -7.01 -15.42 -0.04
N HIS A 261 -6.66 -16.67 0.30
CA HIS A 261 -6.23 -17.03 1.65
C HIS A 261 -4.96 -16.27 2.03
N ALA A 262 -3.94 -16.26 1.18
CA ALA A 262 -2.68 -15.55 1.44
C ALA A 262 -2.89 -14.04 1.66
N ASN A 263 -3.77 -13.40 0.88
CA ASN A 263 -4.14 -12.00 1.11
C ASN A 263 -4.75 -11.78 2.50
N ARG A 264 -5.67 -12.64 2.94
CA ARG A 264 -6.32 -12.54 4.27
C ARG A 264 -5.34 -12.85 5.39
N CYS A 265 -4.49 -13.86 5.23
CA CYS A 265 -3.47 -14.21 6.21
C CYS A 265 -2.46 -13.08 6.39
N LEU A 266 -2.02 -12.43 5.31
CA LEU A 266 -1.15 -11.25 5.42
C LEU A 266 -1.79 -10.16 6.31
N LEU A 267 -3.06 -9.85 6.08
CA LEU A 267 -3.77 -8.86 6.90
C LEU A 267 -3.92 -9.29 8.35
N HIS A 268 -4.08 -10.59 8.62
CA HIS A 268 -4.22 -11.13 9.96
C HIS A 268 -2.90 -11.14 10.74
N VAL A 269 -1.78 -11.43 10.09
CA VAL A 269 -0.47 -11.48 10.75
C VAL A 269 0.14 -10.10 10.95
N GLN A 270 -0.28 -9.10 10.16
CA GLN A 270 0.20 -7.73 10.27
C GLN A 270 -0.13 -7.15 11.64
N ARG A 271 0.87 -6.57 12.27
CA ARG A 271 0.74 -5.90 13.57
C ARG A 271 1.01 -4.42 13.44
N LEU A 272 0.39 -3.66 14.32
CA LEU A 272 0.73 -2.27 14.57
C LEU A 272 1.35 -2.18 15.96
N SER A 273 2.45 -1.46 16.07
CA SER A 273 3.09 -1.15 17.36
C SER A 273 2.31 -0.12 18.19
N HIS A 274 1.31 0.55 17.61
CA HIS A 274 0.46 1.54 18.28
C HIS A 274 -0.93 1.64 17.64
N ALA A 275 -1.87 2.25 18.36
CA ALA A 275 -3.19 2.58 17.82
C ALA A 275 -3.09 3.67 16.74
N ILE A 276 -3.95 3.58 15.72
CA ILE A 276 -4.06 4.57 14.64
C ILE A 276 -4.83 5.85 15.04
N THR A 277 -5.10 6.03 16.32
CA THR A 277 -5.84 7.16 16.91
C THR A 277 -4.95 8.37 17.19
N GLY A 278 -3.71 8.39 16.70
CA GLY A 278 -2.76 9.49 16.96
C GLY A 278 -3.27 10.86 16.49
N ALA A 279 -4.00 10.90 15.37
CA ALA A 279 -4.64 12.12 14.90
C ALA A 279 -5.70 12.63 15.88
N ASP A 280 -6.57 11.75 16.37
CA ASP A 280 -7.61 12.07 17.35
C ASP A 280 -7.02 12.48 18.70
N ALA A 281 -5.96 11.80 19.14
CA ALA A 281 -5.24 12.13 20.36
C ALA A 281 -4.62 13.53 20.28
N LEU A 282 -4.00 13.88 19.16
CA LEU A 282 -3.47 15.23 18.93
C LEU A 282 -4.59 16.27 18.84
N ALA A 283 -5.69 15.95 18.15
CA ALA A 283 -6.86 16.82 18.01
C ALA A 283 -7.55 17.09 19.36
N ALA A 284 -7.64 16.10 20.25
CA ALA A 284 -8.19 16.26 21.60
C ALA A 284 -7.44 17.32 22.42
N ILE A 285 -6.13 17.45 22.20
CA ILE A 285 -5.30 18.47 22.86
C ILE A 285 -5.36 19.81 22.12
N THR A 286 -5.14 19.79 20.81
CA THR A 286 -4.89 20.99 20.00
C THR A 286 -6.15 21.64 19.44
N GLY A 287 -7.25 20.90 19.36
CA GLY A 287 -8.55 21.34 18.88
C GLY A 287 -9.46 21.91 19.97
N PRO A 288 -10.51 22.66 19.58
CA PRO A 288 -11.54 23.12 20.50
C PRO A 288 -12.37 21.96 21.07
N VAL A 289 -12.83 22.12 22.31
CA VAL A 289 -13.70 21.15 22.98
C VAL A 289 -14.94 21.89 23.50
N THR A 290 -16.13 21.33 23.26
CA THR A 290 -17.37 21.82 23.87
C THR A 290 -17.73 20.90 25.02
N THR A 291 -17.89 21.45 26.23
CA THR A 291 -18.26 20.66 27.41
C THR A 291 -19.72 20.17 27.32
N ALA A 292 -20.09 19.16 28.12
CA ALA A 292 -21.48 18.70 28.21
C ALA A 292 -22.48 19.81 28.59
N THR A 293 -22.00 20.86 29.28
CA THR A 293 -22.76 22.06 29.62
C THR A 293 -22.80 23.12 28.50
N GLY A 294 -22.34 22.80 27.29
CA GLY A 294 -22.34 23.69 26.13
C GLY A 294 -21.22 24.75 26.12
N THR A 295 -20.28 24.70 27.06
CA THR A 295 -19.20 25.70 27.14
C THR A 295 -18.09 25.39 26.13
N HIS A 296 -17.79 26.34 25.25
CA HIS A 296 -16.70 26.21 24.29
C HIS A 296 -15.33 26.52 24.93
N VAL A 297 -14.39 25.58 24.81
CA VAL A 297 -13.03 25.66 25.37
C VAL A 297 -11.99 25.51 24.25
N PRO A 298 -11.33 26.61 23.83
CA PRO A 298 -10.32 26.58 22.77
C PRO A 298 -9.14 25.65 23.04
N GLY A 299 -8.66 25.04 21.95
CA GLY A 299 -7.52 24.10 21.90
C GLY A 299 -6.17 24.70 22.28
N LEU A 300 -5.26 23.85 22.77
CA LEU A 300 -3.85 24.18 22.98
C LEU A 300 -3.11 24.09 21.64
N ARG A 301 -3.12 25.18 20.86
CA ARG A 301 -2.53 25.19 19.51
C ARG A 301 -1.04 24.83 19.57
N PHE A 302 -0.62 23.85 18.79
CA PHE A 302 0.71 23.25 18.93
C PHE A 302 1.87 24.23 18.72
N ALA A 303 1.75 25.14 17.75
CA ALA A 303 2.78 26.16 17.43
C ALA A 303 2.61 27.48 18.19
N ASP A 304 1.60 27.60 19.06
CA ASP A 304 1.37 28.83 19.82
C ASP A 304 2.31 28.90 21.03
N GLN A 305 3.06 30.00 21.13
CA GLN A 305 4.07 30.20 22.19
C GLN A 305 3.46 30.08 23.59
N ARG A 306 2.22 30.55 23.79
CA ARG A 306 1.53 30.46 25.09
C ARG A 306 1.17 29.01 25.41
N SER A 307 0.62 28.28 24.44
CA SER A 307 0.29 26.85 24.60
C SER A 307 1.54 26.00 24.87
N HIS A 308 2.66 26.28 24.19
CA HIS A 308 3.94 25.65 24.48
C HIS A 308 4.43 25.94 25.90
N ALA A 309 4.39 27.21 26.33
CA ALA A 309 4.77 27.59 27.69
C ALA A 309 3.92 26.90 28.76
N LEU A 310 2.61 26.74 28.53
CA LEU A 310 1.73 25.99 29.42
C LEU A 310 2.15 24.52 29.55
N LEU A 311 2.42 23.85 28.43
CA LEU A 311 2.87 22.45 28.44
C LEU A 311 4.24 22.31 29.13
N SER A 312 5.19 23.20 28.84
CA SER A 312 6.49 23.22 29.50
C SER A 312 6.38 23.46 31.01
N ALA A 313 5.47 24.33 31.44
CA ALA A 313 5.21 24.59 32.85
C ALA A 313 4.72 23.33 33.59
N LEU A 314 3.94 22.45 32.94
CA LEU A 314 3.50 21.19 33.54
C LEU A 314 4.67 20.27 33.91
N LEU A 315 5.75 20.28 33.11
CA LEU A 315 6.95 19.47 33.39
C LEU A 315 7.64 19.90 34.69
N VAL A 316 7.68 21.21 34.95
CA VAL A 316 8.23 21.78 36.19
C VAL A 316 7.28 21.52 37.36
N PHE A 317 5.98 21.81 37.20
CA PHE A 317 5.01 21.65 38.27
C PHE A 317 4.77 20.22 38.70
N ARG A 318 5.10 19.22 37.87
CA ARG A 318 5.07 17.82 38.28
C ARG A 318 5.96 17.55 39.49
N LEU A 319 7.02 18.33 39.69
CA LEU A 319 7.94 18.21 40.82
C LEU A 319 7.41 18.85 42.11
N HIS A 320 6.27 19.56 42.08
CA HIS A 320 5.67 20.18 43.25
C HIS A 320 4.68 19.20 43.94
N PRO A 321 5.04 18.57 45.09
CA PRO A 321 4.20 17.56 45.73
C PRO A 321 2.85 18.13 46.22
N ASN A 322 2.86 19.39 46.66
CA ASN A 322 1.66 20.11 47.11
C ASN A 322 0.89 20.79 45.98
N GLY A 323 1.23 20.51 44.71
CA GLY A 323 0.64 21.17 43.55
C GLY A 323 1.03 22.64 43.41
N PHE A 324 0.43 23.30 42.42
CA PHE A 324 0.70 24.69 42.04
C PHE A 324 -0.57 25.52 41.99
N THR A 325 -0.43 26.83 42.13
CA THR A 325 -1.53 27.81 42.14
C THR A 325 -1.60 28.60 40.83
N ASN A 326 -2.64 29.41 40.67
CA ASN A 326 -2.72 30.38 39.56
C ASN A 326 -1.51 31.33 39.56
N LYS A 327 -1.07 31.80 40.74
CA LYS A 327 0.09 32.69 40.88
C LYS A 327 1.36 32.00 40.37
N ASP A 328 1.57 30.74 40.73
CA ASP A 328 2.75 29.98 40.31
C ASP A 328 2.77 29.78 38.78
N LEU A 329 1.63 29.38 38.20
CA LEU A 329 1.48 29.23 36.75
C LEU A 329 1.76 30.55 36.02
N ARG A 330 1.28 31.68 36.56
CA ARG A 330 1.50 33.01 36.02
C ARG A 330 2.98 33.34 35.92
N THR A 331 3.71 33.19 37.02
CA THR A 331 5.14 33.49 37.09
C THR A 331 5.91 32.65 36.06
N LEU A 332 5.74 31.32 36.11
CA LEU A 332 6.51 30.42 35.24
C LEU A 332 6.17 30.58 33.75
N THR A 333 4.90 30.79 33.41
CA THR A 333 4.52 31.02 32.01
C THR A 333 4.95 32.37 31.48
N GLY A 334 5.07 33.39 32.33
CA GLY A 334 5.69 34.68 32.00
C GLY A 334 7.16 34.49 31.63
N GLU A 335 7.92 33.85 32.51
CA GLU A 335 9.36 33.55 32.29
C GLU A 335 9.59 32.76 31.00
N LEU A 336 8.85 31.66 30.79
CA LEU A 336 8.96 30.82 29.60
C LEU A 336 8.62 31.54 28.29
N ARG A 337 7.91 32.68 28.36
CA ARG A 337 7.54 33.50 27.21
C ARG A 337 8.41 34.75 27.06
N GLY A 338 9.31 35.02 28.02
CA GLY A 338 10.07 36.26 28.09
C GLY A 338 9.20 37.49 28.37
N LEU A 339 8.10 37.33 29.09
CA LEU A 339 7.18 38.40 29.46
C LEU A 339 7.35 38.75 30.94
N ASP A 340 7.16 40.04 31.26
CA ASP A 340 7.07 40.49 32.64
C ASP A 340 5.83 39.83 33.32
N PRO A 341 5.97 39.21 34.50
CA PRO A 341 4.86 38.58 35.22
C PRO A 341 3.62 39.47 35.43
N ASP A 342 3.79 40.79 35.48
CA ASP A 342 2.69 41.74 35.66
C ASP A 342 1.88 41.98 34.37
N THR A 343 2.42 41.60 33.21
CA THR A 343 1.71 41.65 31.92
C THR A 343 0.79 40.46 31.70
N VAL A 344 1.00 39.36 32.42
CA VAL A 344 0.14 38.18 32.38
C VAL A 344 -0.99 38.37 33.39
N SER A 345 -2.24 38.37 32.93
CA SER A 345 -3.36 38.64 33.85
C SER A 345 -3.80 37.39 34.62
N THR A 346 -4.31 37.57 35.84
CA THR A 346 -4.91 36.48 36.63
C THR A 346 -6.07 35.80 35.88
N GLY A 347 -6.86 36.58 35.14
CA GLY A 347 -7.97 36.09 34.31
C GLY A 347 -7.49 35.21 33.16
N GLN A 348 -6.37 35.56 32.52
CA GLN A 348 -5.72 34.74 31.51
C GLN A 348 -5.30 33.37 32.07
N MET A 349 -4.75 33.34 33.30
CA MET A 349 -4.33 32.09 33.94
C MET A 349 -5.51 31.24 34.39
N THR A 350 -6.60 31.84 34.88
CA THR A 350 -7.84 31.10 35.19
C THR A 350 -8.41 30.44 33.94
N TYR A 351 -8.37 31.15 32.81
CA TYR A 351 -8.76 30.62 31.52
C TYR A 351 -7.87 29.45 31.06
N ASP A 352 -6.55 29.54 31.23
CA ASP A 352 -5.63 28.46 30.87
C ASP A 352 -5.73 27.25 31.80
N LEU A 353 -5.88 27.45 33.11
CA LEU A 353 -6.16 26.39 34.06
C LEU A 353 -7.43 25.61 33.68
N ARG A 354 -8.48 26.31 33.23
CA ARG A 354 -9.68 25.67 32.69
C ARG A 354 -9.37 24.85 31.45
N ARG A 355 -8.60 25.38 30.48
CA ARG A 355 -8.21 24.66 29.26
C ARG A 355 -7.43 23.38 29.54
N LEU A 356 -6.49 23.45 30.49
CA LEU A 356 -5.68 22.32 30.95
C LEU A 356 -6.54 21.27 31.67
N LYS A 357 -7.44 21.71 32.55
CA LYS A 357 -8.35 20.82 33.30
C LYS A 357 -9.35 20.12 32.39
N THR A 358 -9.96 20.82 31.43
CA THR A 358 -10.93 20.24 30.47
C THR A 358 -10.30 19.12 29.63
N ARG A 359 -8.97 19.11 29.47
CA ARG A 359 -8.21 18.11 28.72
C ARG A 359 -7.55 17.06 29.63
N ASP A 360 -7.94 17.02 30.90
CA ASP A 360 -7.38 16.11 31.90
C ASP A 360 -5.84 16.19 32.04
N LEU A 361 -5.24 17.35 31.72
CA LEU A 361 -3.79 17.55 31.89
C LEU A 361 -3.46 17.90 33.35
N ILE A 362 -4.43 18.48 34.06
CA ILE A 362 -4.33 18.84 35.46
C ILE A 362 -5.65 18.55 36.18
N VAL A 363 -5.56 18.28 37.49
CA VAL A 363 -6.71 18.14 38.39
C VAL A 363 -6.60 19.14 39.53
N ARG A 364 -7.73 19.69 39.97
CA ARG A 364 -7.79 20.58 41.14
C ARG A 364 -7.76 19.74 42.41
N ILE A 365 -6.94 20.12 43.38
CA ILE A 365 -6.90 19.50 44.70
C ILE A 365 -8.10 20.01 45.51
N GLU A 366 -8.92 19.09 45.99
CA GLU A 366 -10.14 19.37 46.75
C GLU A 366 -9.86 20.24 47.99
N GLY A 367 -10.79 21.13 48.34
CA GLY A 367 -10.64 22.06 49.46
C GLY A 367 -9.58 23.15 49.27
N THR A 368 -8.90 23.21 48.13
CA THR A 368 -7.82 24.20 47.88
C THR A 368 -7.95 24.91 46.53
N HIS A 369 -7.11 25.93 46.32
CA HIS A 369 -6.91 26.58 45.02
C HIS A 369 -5.69 26.02 44.25
N ARG A 370 -5.23 24.81 44.63
CA ARG A 370 -4.06 24.17 44.05
C ARG A 370 -4.45 23.13 42.99
N TYR A 371 -3.54 22.91 42.05
CA TYR A 371 -3.67 21.96 40.96
C TYR A 371 -2.50 20.99 40.96
N ARG A 372 -2.75 19.75 40.52
CA ARG A 372 -1.73 18.73 40.32
C ARG A 372 -1.74 18.26 38.87
N VAL A 373 -0.56 18.05 38.31
CA VAL A 373 -0.39 17.50 36.95
C VAL A 373 -0.76 16.02 36.96
N THR A 374 -1.63 15.60 36.06
CA THR A 374 -2.01 14.19 35.89
C THR A 374 -0.89 13.40 35.20
N ASN A 375 -0.95 12.07 35.21
CA ASN A 375 0.02 11.27 34.45
C ASN A 375 -0.14 11.51 32.93
N HIS A 376 -1.39 11.55 32.45
CA HIS A 376 -1.70 11.92 31.06
C HIS A 376 -1.14 13.29 30.68
N GLY A 377 -1.29 14.29 31.57
CA GLY A 377 -0.76 15.63 31.38
C GLY A 377 0.75 15.67 31.28
N LEU A 378 1.44 14.91 32.13
CA LEU A 378 2.90 14.80 32.11
C LEU A 378 3.40 14.18 30.80
N ASP A 379 2.85 13.03 30.41
CA ASP A 379 3.29 12.32 29.21
C ASP A 379 3.01 13.13 27.94
N THR A 380 1.83 13.76 27.87
CA THR A 380 1.45 14.66 26.78
C THR A 380 2.37 15.87 26.70
N ALA A 381 2.60 16.56 27.82
CA ALA A 381 3.50 17.70 27.88
C ALA A 381 4.93 17.33 27.47
N LYS A 382 5.43 16.19 27.93
CA LYS A 382 6.79 15.73 27.63
C LYS A 382 6.94 15.41 26.16
N PHE A 383 5.99 14.69 25.57
CA PHE A 383 6.05 14.34 24.15
C PHE A 383 5.93 15.58 23.26
N LEU A 384 4.92 16.42 23.49
CA LEU A 384 4.65 17.57 22.63
C LEU A 384 5.75 18.64 22.71
N THR A 385 6.27 18.97 23.90
CA THR A 385 7.37 19.94 24.02
C THR A 385 8.66 19.40 23.39
N CYS A 386 8.95 18.10 23.56
CA CYS A 386 10.09 17.46 22.92
C CYS A 386 10.01 17.54 21.38
N VAL A 387 8.86 17.20 20.78
CA VAL A 387 8.65 17.30 19.33
C VAL A 387 8.73 18.75 18.86
N HIS A 388 8.08 19.68 19.58
CA HIS A 388 8.11 21.10 19.24
C HIS A 388 9.54 21.66 19.23
N ASP A 389 10.31 21.45 20.30
CA ASP A 389 11.64 22.04 20.43
C ASP A 389 12.70 21.29 19.62
N ARG A 390 12.67 19.96 19.56
CA ARG A 390 13.74 19.16 18.94
C ARG A 390 13.50 18.77 17.48
N VAL A 391 12.27 18.88 16.99
CA VAL A 391 11.94 18.53 15.60
C VAL A 391 11.47 19.76 14.83
N LEU A 392 10.44 20.46 15.33
CA LEU A 392 9.87 21.59 14.58
C LEU A 392 10.80 22.80 14.56
N ARG A 393 11.21 23.30 15.73
CA ARG A 393 12.03 24.52 15.80
C ARG A 393 13.41 24.33 15.18
N THR A 394 14.07 23.21 15.49
CA THR A 394 15.37 22.84 14.91
C THR A 394 15.28 22.62 13.40
N GLY A 395 14.27 21.87 12.92
CA GLY A 395 14.07 21.63 11.49
C GLY A 395 13.80 22.92 10.71
N LEU A 396 12.99 23.83 11.26
CA LEU A 396 12.78 25.16 10.68
C LEU A 396 14.09 25.96 10.67
N ALA A 397 14.86 25.93 11.76
CA ALA A 397 16.15 26.62 11.82
C ALA A 397 17.13 26.08 10.76
N GLU A 398 17.18 24.77 10.52
CA GLU A 398 18.00 24.19 9.45
C GLU A 398 17.59 24.70 8.05
N LEU A 399 16.29 24.86 7.81
CA LEU A 399 15.77 25.35 6.54
C LEU A 399 16.06 26.84 6.32
N THR A 400 15.96 27.65 7.37
CA THR A 400 16.10 29.12 7.25
C THR A 400 17.54 29.60 7.39
N THR A 401 18.35 28.97 8.25
CA THR A 401 19.67 29.50 8.64
C THR A 401 20.73 29.20 7.59
N PRO A 402 21.31 30.22 6.91
CA PRO A 402 22.40 30.02 5.98
C PRO A 402 23.60 29.45 6.73
N THR A 403 24.00 28.22 6.40
CA THR A 403 25.19 27.58 6.95
C THR A 403 26.19 27.30 5.84
N THR A 404 27.48 27.38 6.19
CA THR A 404 28.59 27.04 5.30
C THR A 404 28.55 25.58 4.85
N THR A 405 28.09 24.69 5.73
CA THR A 405 27.77 23.30 5.40
C THR A 405 26.26 23.09 5.52
N PRO A 406 25.51 22.99 4.41
CA PRO A 406 24.06 22.83 4.46
C PRO A 406 23.70 21.45 5.03
N SER A 407 22.67 21.41 5.88
CA SER A 407 22.13 20.14 6.38
C SER A 407 21.53 19.31 5.24
N ARG A 408 21.28 18.01 5.50
CA ARG A 408 20.59 17.14 4.52
C ARG A 408 19.23 17.69 4.13
N LEU A 409 18.49 18.22 5.10
CA LEU A 409 17.16 18.81 4.88
C LEU A 409 17.25 20.06 4.00
N ARG A 410 18.19 20.97 4.27
CA ARG A 410 18.41 22.18 3.47
C ARG A 410 18.87 21.86 2.04
N SER A 411 19.74 20.86 1.90
CA SER A 411 20.23 20.40 0.60
C SER A 411 19.08 19.88 -0.26
N ALA A 412 18.24 19.00 0.29
CA ALA A 412 17.06 18.48 -0.39
C ALA A 412 16.06 19.59 -0.76
N ALA A 413 15.80 20.53 0.15
CA ALA A 413 14.90 21.66 -0.11
C ALA A 413 15.39 22.56 -1.25
N THR A 414 16.71 22.78 -1.32
CA THR A 414 17.33 23.54 -2.42
C THR A 414 17.18 22.82 -3.75
N THR A 415 17.46 21.51 -3.78
CA THR A 415 17.27 20.70 -5.00
C THR A 415 15.83 20.71 -5.49
N TYR A 416 14.86 20.55 -4.58
CA TYR A 416 13.44 20.59 -4.93
C TYR A 416 13.03 21.94 -5.51
N ARG A 417 13.43 23.05 -4.86
CA ARG A 417 13.14 24.41 -5.34
C ARG A 417 13.70 24.62 -6.75
N ASN A 418 14.97 24.29 -6.97
CA ASN A 418 15.60 24.41 -8.29
C ASN A 418 14.86 23.60 -9.36
N ALA A 419 14.36 22.41 -9.02
CA ALA A 419 13.58 21.59 -9.95
C ALA A 419 12.23 22.23 -10.29
N VAL A 420 11.52 22.79 -9.31
CA VAL A 420 10.25 23.52 -9.52
C VAL A 420 10.47 24.79 -10.33
N ASP A 421 11.52 25.56 -10.03
CA ASP A 421 11.87 26.78 -10.77
C ASP A 421 12.18 26.45 -12.23
N THR A 422 12.91 25.35 -12.47
CA THR A 422 13.20 24.85 -13.82
C THR A 422 11.91 24.44 -14.54
N LEU A 423 11.00 23.74 -13.87
CA LEU A 423 9.71 23.33 -14.44
C LEU A 423 8.85 24.55 -14.78
N THR A 424 8.81 25.56 -13.91
CA THR A 424 8.04 26.78 -14.12
C THR A 424 8.59 27.58 -15.29
N GLY A 425 9.92 27.71 -15.38
CA GLY A 425 10.59 28.39 -16.50
C GLY A 425 10.39 27.67 -17.84
N THR A 426 10.39 26.34 -17.85
CA THR A 426 10.12 25.55 -19.07
C THR A 426 8.65 25.54 -19.47
N ALA A 427 7.73 25.62 -18.52
CA ALA A 427 6.28 25.69 -18.78
C ALA A 427 5.80 27.07 -19.27
N GLN A 428 6.67 28.10 -19.32
CA GLN A 428 6.33 29.48 -19.66
C GLN A 428 5.09 30.01 -18.92
N LEU A 429 4.84 29.53 -17.70
CA LEU A 429 3.80 30.09 -16.86
C LEU A 429 4.23 31.51 -16.50
N ALA A 430 3.49 32.50 -16.99
CA ALA A 430 3.74 33.90 -16.66
C ALA A 430 3.74 34.05 -15.13
N ALA A 431 4.81 34.65 -14.61
CA ALA A 431 5.02 34.88 -13.19
C ALA A 431 3.90 35.71 -12.54
#